data_AF-A0A3A3A8W8-F1
#
_entry.id   AF-A0A3A3A8W8-F1
#
_cell.length_a   1.000
_cell.length_b   1.000
_cell.length_c   1.000
_cell.angle_alpha   90.00
_cell.angle_beta   90.00
_cell.angle_gamma   90.00
#
_symmetry.space_group_name_H-M   'P 1'
#
loop_
_entity.id
_entity.type
_entity.pdbx_description
1 polymer ?
#
loop_
_entity_poly.entity_id
_entity_poly.type
_entity_poly.pdbx_seq_one_letter_code
_entity_poly.pdbx_strand_id
1 'polypeptide(L)'
;MLSSAETVDIIADCLAKHGVPSVVLDPVMISTSGSQLLPENAVKGLLQKLLPLTTVVTPNIPEAKLLLKESGADVPDPENLESLIQLAKRVHELGPKGVLLKGGHLPLTKQHRTARTQEESHLVVDVLYDGENVTLFETDYLISKNTHGTGCSLASAIAANLALGSGMKRAVGSAVRFVEAGIKTSIDLGKGSGPINHFHSICSMPFAPGRFLEYVLNRPDVRPVWVQFTHHDFVKGLGSGTLPLESFKNYLVQDYLYLTHFARSNALASYKGRNMESIAAVGSTHLSIYV
;
A
#
# COMPACT_ATOMS: atom_id res chain seq x y z
N MET A 1 -8.53 -0.07 -19.56
CA MET A 1 -8.60 0.96 -20.61
C MET A 1 -9.70 0.56 -21.59
N LEU A 2 -10.57 1.49 -21.97
CA LEU A 2 -11.56 1.29 -23.03
C LEU A 2 -10.95 1.77 -24.35
N SER A 3 -11.13 1.00 -25.43
CA SER A 3 -10.42 1.24 -26.70
C SER A 3 -11.28 1.85 -27.80
N SER A 4 -12.61 1.80 -27.68
CA SER A 4 -13.53 2.28 -28.72
C SER A 4 -14.90 2.66 -28.18
N ALA A 5 -15.67 3.42 -28.97
CA ALA A 5 -17.04 3.82 -28.62
C ALA A 5 -18.00 2.60 -28.56
N GLU A 6 -17.80 1.61 -29.44
CA GLU A 6 -18.59 0.37 -29.45
C GLU A 6 -18.37 -0.43 -28.16
N THR A 7 -17.15 -0.44 -27.64
CA THR A 7 -16.83 -1.10 -26.37
C THR A 7 -17.53 -0.40 -25.20
N VAL A 8 -17.53 0.94 -25.20
CA VAL A 8 -18.24 1.76 -24.21
C VAL A 8 -19.74 1.45 -24.22
N ASP A 9 -20.34 1.38 -25.42
CA ASP A 9 -21.76 1.10 -25.60
C ASP A 9 -22.15 -0.28 -25.07
N ILE A 10 -21.41 -1.32 -25.46
CA ILE A 10 -21.67 -2.70 -25.00
C ILE A 10 -21.55 -2.81 -23.47
N ILE A 11 -20.55 -2.15 -22.87
CA ILE A 11 -20.37 -2.16 -21.41
C ILE A 11 -21.53 -1.43 -20.73
N ALA A 12 -21.93 -0.26 -21.21
CA ALA A 12 -23.05 0.48 -20.63
C ALA A 12 -24.35 -0.33 -20.67
N ASP A 13 -24.65 -0.95 -21.82
CA ASP A 13 -25.82 -1.80 -22.01
C ASP A 13 -25.79 -3.02 -21.07
N CYS A 14 -24.61 -3.65 -20.92
CA CYS A 14 -24.42 -4.79 -20.03
C CYS A 14 -24.61 -4.41 -18.56
N LEU A 15 -24.01 -3.30 -18.12
CA LEU A 15 -24.14 -2.80 -16.75
C LEU A 15 -25.59 -2.48 -16.40
N ALA A 16 -26.31 -1.82 -17.31
CA ALA A 16 -27.72 -1.51 -17.15
C ALA A 16 -28.60 -2.77 -17.13
N LYS A 17 -28.39 -3.68 -18.09
CA LYS A 17 -29.14 -4.94 -18.19
C LYS A 17 -29.00 -5.82 -16.95
N HIS A 18 -27.81 -5.89 -16.37
CA HIS A 18 -27.51 -6.74 -15.22
C HIS A 18 -27.71 -6.05 -13.87
N GLY A 19 -28.01 -4.74 -13.84
CA GLY A 19 -28.25 -3.99 -12.60
C GLY A 19 -27.06 -4.04 -11.65
N VAL A 20 -25.83 -3.91 -12.18
CA VAL A 20 -24.60 -4.04 -11.39
C VAL A 20 -24.61 -3.01 -10.25
N PRO A 21 -24.49 -3.44 -8.98
CA PRO A 21 -24.76 -2.56 -7.83
C PRO A 21 -23.66 -1.51 -7.59
N SER A 22 -22.44 -1.77 -8.05
CA SER A 22 -21.30 -0.88 -7.87
C SER A 22 -20.40 -0.90 -9.10
N VAL A 23 -20.18 0.28 -9.67
CA VAL A 23 -19.37 0.48 -10.88
C VAL A 23 -18.25 1.46 -10.55
N VAL A 24 -17.00 1.01 -10.69
CA VAL A 24 -15.81 1.85 -10.60
C VAL A 24 -15.30 2.11 -12.00
N LEU A 25 -15.19 3.38 -12.39
CA LEU A 25 -14.70 3.77 -13.71
C LEU A 25 -13.35 4.47 -13.57
N ASP A 26 -12.30 3.87 -14.13
CA ASP A 26 -11.01 4.54 -14.35
C ASP A 26 -10.97 5.04 -15.81
N PRO A 27 -11.20 6.35 -16.05
CA PRO A 27 -11.36 6.88 -17.39
C PRO A 27 -9.99 7.12 -18.04
N VAL A 28 -9.27 6.03 -18.32
CA VAL A 28 -7.93 6.06 -18.93
C VAL A 28 -8.03 6.63 -20.34
N MET A 29 -7.83 7.94 -20.47
CA MET A 29 -7.95 8.70 -21.72
C MET A 29 -6.63 9.32 -22.17
N ILE A 30 -5.67 9.46 -21.26
CA ILE A 30 -4.37 10.10 -21.52
C ILE A 30 -3.29 9.18 -20.97
N SER A 31 -2.31 8.85 -21.81
CA SER A 31 -1.15 8.08 -21.38
C SER A 31 -0.28 8.88 -20.41
N THR A 32 0.56 8.20 -19.64
CA THR A 32 1.57 8.85 -18.79
C THR A 32 2.53 9.75 -19.59
N SER A 33 2.65 9.52 -20.91
CA SER A 33 3.41 10.34 -21.87
C SER A 33 2.59 11.46 -22.53
N GLY A 34 1.33 11.68 -22.12
CA GLY A 34 0.48 12.76 -22.60
C GLY A 34 -0.29 12.49 -23.90
N SER A 35 -0.08 11.34 -24.55
CA SER A 35 -0.82 10.96 -25.76
C SER A 35 -2.28 10.66 -25.41
N GLN A 36 -3.22 11.23 -26.18
CA GLN A 36 -4.64 10.91 -26.09
C GLN A 36 -4.88 9.48 -26.58
N LEU A 37 -5.53 8.67 -25.73
CA LEU A 37 -5.71 7.24 -25.90
C LEU A 37 -7.13 6.86 -26.36
N LEU A 38 -8.11 7.74 -26.14
CA LEU A 38 -9.51 7.54 -26.50
C LEU A 38 -9.93 8.58 -27.55
N PRO A 39 -10.54 8.16 -28.68
CA PRO A 39 -11.10 9.09 -29.66
C PRO A 39 -12.31 9.84 -29.08
N GLU A 40 -12.55 11.07 -29.56
CA GLU A 40 -13.58 11.98 -29.01
C GLU A 40 -14.98 11.36 -28.96
N ASN A 41 -15.36 10.57 -29.97
CA ASN A 41 -16.64 9.87 -30.00
C ASN A 41 -16.81 8.87 -28.84
N ALA A 42 -15.72 8.21 -28.42
CA ALA A 42 -15.74 7.28 -27.29
C ALA A 42 -15.83 8.03 -25.95
N VAL A 43 -15.23 9.22 -25.84
CA VAL A 43 -15.38 10.09 -24.65
C VAL A 43 -16.83 10.55 -24.51
N LYS A 44 -17.51 10.92 -25.60
CA LYS A 44 -18.94 11.26 -25.59
C LYS A 44 -19.81 10.10 -25.11
N GLY A 45 -19.54 8.88 -25.59
CA GLY A 45 -20.23 7.68 -25.10
C GLY A 45 -20.02 7.46 -23.60
N LEU A 46 -18.79 7.69 -23.11
CA LEU A 46 -18.45 7.56 -21.69
C LEU A 46 -19.24 8.57 -20.85
N LEU A 47 -19.29 9.83 -21.28
CA LEU A 47 -20.05 10.89 -20.62
C LEU A 47 -21.55 10.59 -20.56
N GLN A 48 -22.14 10.19 -21.68
CA GLN A 48 -23.60 10.04 -21.79
C GLN A 48 -24.13 8.72 -21.23
N LYS A 49 -23.35 7.64 -21.31
CA LYS A 49 -23.83 6.28 -20.99
C LYS A 49 -23.17 5.66 -19.77
N LEU A 50 -21.87 5.87 -19.54
CA LEU A 50 -21.16 5.22 -18.44
C LEU A 50 -21.12 6.04 -17.15
N LEU A 51 -20.86 7.36 -17.23
CA LEU A 51 -20.82 8.21 -16.03
C LEU A 51 -22.11 8.16 -15.21
N PRO A 52 -23.33 8.20 -15.79
CA PRO A 52 -24.57 8.11 -15.02
C PRO A 52 -24.74 6.78 -14.27
N LEU A 53 -24.11 5.70 -14.74
CA LEU A 53 -24.12 4.38 -14.11
C LEU A 53 -23.00 4.21 -13.08
N THR A 54 -22.06 5.15 -13.02
CA THR A 54 -20.82 5.02 -12.26
C THR A 54 -21.04 5.34 -10.78
N THR A 55 -20.59 4.44 -9.90
CA THR A 55 -20.59 4.65 -8.45
C THR A 55 -19.44 5.54 -8.02
N VAL A 56 -18.24 5.32 -8.57
CA VAL A 56 -17.11 6.23 -8.39
C VAL A 56 -16.26 6.27 -9.64
N VAL A 57 -16.02 7.47 -10.16
CA VAL A 57 -15.06 7.71 -11.24
C VAL A 57 -13.73 8.16 -10.64
N THR A 58 -12.60 7.69 -11.18
CA THR A 58 -11.26 7.94 -10.62
C THR A 58 -10.35 8.71 -11.59
N PRO A 59 -10.71 9.90 -12.11
CA PRO A 59 -9.89 10.61 -13.09
C PRO A 59 -8.63 11.21 -12.44
N ASN A 60 -7.52 11.29 -13.18
CA ASN A 60 -6.43 12.21 -12.85
C ASN A 60 -6.79 13.65 -13.29
N ILE A 61 -5.95 14.63 -12.95
CA ILE A 61 -6.21 16.04 -13.29
C ILE A 61 -6.38 16.26 -14.81
N PRO A 62 -5.46 15.81 -15.69
CA PRO A 62 -5.67 15.88 -17.15
C PRO A 62 -6.96 15.22 -17.64
N GLU A 63 -7.29 14.02 -17.14
CA GLU A 63 -8.52 13.29 -17.49
C GLU A 63 -9.77 14.04 -17.05
N ALA A 64 -9.78 14.61 -15.84
CA ALA A 64 -10.89 15.41 -15.32
C ALA A 64 -11.15 16.65 -16.17
N LYS A 65 -10.08 17.37 -16.56
CA LYS A 65 -10.19 18.52 -17.48
C LYS A 65 -10.73 18.11 -18.84
N LEU A 66 -10.28 16.97 -19.38
CA LEU A 66 -10.77 16.46 -20.66
C LEU A 66 -12.26 16.12 -20.61
N LEU A 67 -12.73 15.46 -19.54
CA LEU A 67 -14.16 15.17 -19.35
C LEU A 67 -15.01 16.44 -19.35
N LEU A 68 -14.57 17.48 -18.64
CA LEU A 68 -15.28 18.75 -18.57
C LEU A 68 -15.26 19.48 -19.91
N LYS A 69 -14.11 19.51 -20.59
CA LYS A 69 -13.97 20.11 -21.92
C LYS A 69 -14.94 19.48 -22.92
N GLU A 70 -15.04 18.15 -22.93
CA GLU A 70 -15.96 17.41 -23.81
C GLU A 70 -17.44 17.60 -23.41
N SER A 71 -17.73 17.97 -22.17
CA SER A 71 -19.06 18.43 -21.74
C SER A 71 -19.36 19.90 -22.05
N GLY A 72 -18.42 20.63 -22.64
CA GLY A 72 -18.56 22.05 -22.99
C GLY A 72 -18.14 23.03 -21.89
N ALA A 73 -17.45 22.58 -20.84
CA ALA A 73 -16.92 23.41 -19.77
C ALA A 73 -15.38 23.49 -19.86
N ASP A 74 -14.85 24.68 -20.06
CA ASP A 74 -13.40 24.91 -19.96
C ASP A 74 -13.06 25.34 -18.53
N VAL A 75 -12.04 24.70 -17.95
CA VAL A 75 -11.63 24.93 -16.56
C VAL A 75 -10.14 25.23 -16.48
N PRO A 76 -9.73 26.22 -15.67
CA PRO A 76 -8.32 26.53 -15.49
C PRO A 76 -7.57 25.38 -14.81
N ASP A 77 -6.25 25.40 -14.93
CA ASP A 77 -5.41 24.46 -14.18
C ASP A 77 -5.53 24.69 -12.67
N PRO A 78 -5.62 23.62 -11.86
CA PRO A 78 -5.69 23.75 -10.41
C PRO A 78 -4.34 24.25 -9.84
N GLU A 79 -4.38 25.25 -8.97
CA GLU A 79 -3.21 25.89 -8.34
C GLU A 79 -3.09 25.63 -6.83
N ASN A 80 -4.09 24.97 -6.25
CA ASN A 80 -4.16 24.69 -4.82
C ASN A 80 -5.23 23.63 -4.51
N LEU A 81 -5.29 23.20 -3.26
CA LEU A 81 -6.29 22.23 -2.78
C LEU A 81 -7.74 22.66 -3.06
N GLU A 82 -8.09 23.94 -2.88
CA GLU A 82 -9.46 24.40 -3.12
C GLU A 82 -9.86 24.22 -4.59
N SER A 83 -8.96 24.54 -5.53
CA SER A 83 -9.20 24.33 -6.96
C SER A 83 -9.34 22.85 -7.34
N LEU A 84 -8.66 21.93 -6.64
CA LEU A 84 -8.86 20.49 -6.81
C LEU A 84 -10.26 20.06 -6.32
N ILE A 85 -10.72 20.59 -5.18
CA ILE A 85 -12.05 20.32 -4.66
C ILE A 85 -13.12 20.79 -5.64
N GLN A 86 -12.98 22.01 -6.17
CA GLN A 86 -13.91 22.53 -7.17
C GLN A 86 -13.89 21.69 -8.46
N LEU A 87 -12.71 21.25 -8.91
CA LEU A 87 -12.60 20.37 -10.07
C LEU A 87 -13.33 19.03 -9.85
N ALA A 88 -13.17 18.40 -8.69
CA ALA A 88 -13.88 17.17 -8.35
C ALA A 88 -15.41 17.36 -8.32
N LYS A 89 -15.89 18.48 -7.76
CA LYS A 89 -17.32 18.84 -7.74
C LYS A 89 -17.88 19.04 -9.15
N ARG A 90 -17.14 19.71 -10.04
CA ARG A 90 -17.53 19.88 -11.44
C ARG A 90 -17.64 18.55 -12.18
N VAL A 91 -16.70 17.64 -11.99
CA VAL A 91 -16.77 16.31 -12.61
C VAL A 91 -17.98 15.53 -12.10
N HIS A 92 -18.39 15.71 -10.84
CA HIS A 92 -19.57 15.07 -10.27
C HIS A 92 -20.87 15.54 -10.95
N GLU A 93 -20.93 16.80 -11.41
CA GLU A 93 -22.08 17.33 -12.17
C GLU A 93 -22.34 16.56 -13.48
N LEU A 94 -21.38 15.76 -13.95
CA LEU A 94 -21.51 14.91 -15.14
C LEU A 94 -22.31 13.61 -14.88
N GLY A 95 -22.72 13.34 -13.64
CA GLY A 95 -23.62 12.23 -13.28
C GLY A 95 -23.08 11.06 -12.43
N PRO A 96 -21.77 10.85 -12.18
CA PRO A 96 -21.35 9.74 -11.31
C PRO A 96 -21.76 10.02 -9.85
N LYS A 97 -22.05 8.96 -9.09
CA LYS A 97 -22.42 9.09 -7.65
C LYS A 97 -21.27 9.58 -6.76
N GLY A 98 -20.03 9.50 -7.26
CA GLY A 98 -18.85 9.94 -6.56
C GLY A 98 -17.67 10.13 -7.50
N VAL A 99 -16.77 11.03 -7.13
CA VAL A 99 -15.55 11.35 -7.89
C VAL A 99 -14.36 11.27 -6.95
N LEU A 100 -13.37 10.45 -7.32
CA LEU A 100 -12.04 10.47 -6.72
C LEU A 100 -11.07 11.13 -7.70
N LEU A 101 -10.85 12.42 -7.52
CA LEU A 101 -9.87 13.17 -8.30
C LEU A 101 -8.46 12.85 -7.78
N LYS A 102 -7.63 12.22 -8.62
CA LYS A 102 -6.27 11.81 -8.28
C LYS A 102 -5.32 13.02 -8.36
N GLY A 103 -4.70 13.38 -7.24
CA GLY A 103 -3.86 14.58 -7.10
C GLY A 103 -2.42 14.43 -7.58
N GLY A 104 -1.96 13.21 -7.91
CA GLY A 104 -0.54 12.92 -8.18
C GLY A 104 0.17 13.76 -9.26
N HIS A 105 -0.56 14.54 -10.07
CA HIS A 105 0.00 15.48 -11.05
C HIS A 105 0.22 16.91 -10.51
N LEU A 106 -0.24 17.20 -9.28
CA LEU A 106 -0.14 18.49 -8.62
C LEU A 106 0.43 18.29 -7.21
N PRO A 107 1.74 18.00 -7.06
CA PRO A 107 2.35 17.92 -5.75
C PRO A 107 2.16 19.25 -5.00
N LEU A 108 1.85 19.15 -3.71
CA LEU A 108 1.58 20.30 -2.86
C LEU A 108 2.66 20.48 -1.80
N THR A 109 2.85 21.74 -1.38
CA THR A 109 3.63 22.09 -0.20
C THR A 109 2.88 21.72 1.08
N LYS A 110 3.54 21.81 2.24
CA LYS A 110 2.89 21.64 3.56
C LYS A 110 1.72 22.60 3.81
N GLN A 111 1.65 23.71 3.07
CA GLN A 111 0.57 24.70 3.14
C GLN A 111 -0.48 24.50 2.03
N HIS A 112 -0.52 23.32 1.39
CA HIS A 112 -1.50 22.95 0.36
C HIS A 112 -1.53 23.87 -0.87
N ARG A 113 -0.36 24.44 -1.22
CA ARG A 113 -0.15 25.19 -2.48
C ARG A 113 0.60 24.32 -3.47
N THR A 114 0.38 24.52 -4.76
CA THR A 114 1.16 23.83 -5.79
C THR A 114 2.65 24.07 -5.61
N ALA A 115 3.40 22.97 -5.47
CA ALA A 115 4.85 22.99 -5.43
C ALA A 115 5.38 23.34 -6.82
N ARG A 116 6.32 24.29 -6.90
CA ARG A 116 6.96 24.70 -8.16
C ARG A 116 8.28 23.96 -8.39
N THR A 117 8.87 23.44 -7.33
CA THR A 117 10.08 22.63 -7.38
C THR A 117 9.87 21.28 -6.69
N GLN A 118 10.81 20.36 -6.93
CA GLN A 118 10.76 19.03 -6.32
C GLN A 118 11.01 19.09 -4.81
N GLU A 119 11.81 20.04 -4.33
CA GLU A 119 12.10 20.25 -2.91
C GLU A 119 10.88 20.78 -2.14
N GLU A 120 10.00 21.50 -2.84
CA GLU A 120 8.73 22.00 -2.30
C GLU A 120 7.64 20.90 -2.28
N SER A 121 7.81 19.84 -3.07
CA SER A 121 6.83 18.76 -3.24
C SER A 121 6.81 17.86 -2.02
N HIS A 122 5.82 18.05 -1.15
CA HIS A 122 5.75 17.37 0.13
C HIS A 122 4.56 16.42 0.25
N LEU A 123 3.44 16.77 -0.38
CA LEU A 123 2.16 16.06 -0.23
C LEU A 123 1.53 15.79 -1.60
N VAL A 124 0.80 14.68 -1.68
CA VAL A 124 -0.21 14.42 -2.73
C VAL A 124 -1.56 14.33 -2.03
N VAL A 125 -2.57 14.96 -2.62
CA VAL A 125 -3.93 14.94 -2.07
C VAL A 125 -4.90 14.42 -3.12
N ASP A 126 -5.45 13.24 -2.86
CA ASP A 126 -6.58 12.73 -3.63
C ASP A 126 -7.89 13.24 -3.00
N VAL A 127 -8.79 13.76 -3.83
CA VAL A 127 -10.05 14.37 -3.38
C VAL A 127 -11.21 13.47 -3.74
N LEU A 128 -11.90 12.94 -2.72
CA LEU A 128 -13.17 12.25 -2.89
C LEU A 128 -14.33 13.21 -2.64
N TYR A 129 -15.24 13.31 -3.60
CA TYR A 129 -16.53 13.97 -3.43
C TYR A 129 -17.65 12.98 -3.71
N ASP A 130 -18.56 12.78 -2.75
CA ASP A 130 -19.67 11.80 -2.83
C ASP A 130 -21.04 12.45 -3.12
N GLY A 131 -21.03 13.72 -3.54
CA GLY A 131 -22.23 14.52 -3.77
C GLY A 131 -22.66 15.38 -2.58
N GLU A 132 -22.17 15.07 -1.38
CA GLU A 132 -22.48 15.83 -0.16
C GLU A 132 -21.19 16.26 0.58
N ASN A 133 -20.27 15.32 0.77
CA ASN A 133 -19.10 15.47 1.59
C ASN A 133 -17.83 15.41 0.74
N VAL A 134 -16.86 16.25 1.12
CA VAL A 134 -15.50 16.18 0.61
C VAL A 134 -14.65 15.42 1.62
N THR A 135 -13.95 14.37 1.16
CA THR A 135 -12.94 13.66 1.94
C THR A 135 -11.59 13.78 1.24
N LEU A 136 -10.59 14.22 1.99
CA LEU A 136 -9.21 14.35 1.52
C LEU A 136 -8.40 13.13 1.94
N PHE A 137 -7.61 12.59 1.02
CA PHE A 137 -6.64 11.54 1.30
C PHE A 137 -5.24 12.09 1.03
N GLU A 138 -4.57 12.48 2.10
CA GLU A 138 -3.22 13.05 2.04
C GLU A 138 -2.17 11.94 2.23
N THR A 139 -1.20 11.90 1.33
CA THR A 139 -0.02 11.01 1.42
C THR A 139 1.25 11.80 1.17
N ASP A 140 2.38 11.30 1.64
CA ASP A 140 3.69 11.89 1.29
C ASP A 140 3.90 11.87 -0.23
N TYR A 141 4.53 12.91 -0.77
CA TYR A 141 4.99 12.88 -2.15
C TYR A 141 6.18 11.92 -2.29
N LEU A 142 5.95 10.81 -2.99
CA LEU A 142 6.95 9.76 -3.17
C LEU A 142 7.72 9.95 -4.47
N ILE A 143 9.03 10.18 -4.36
CA ILE A 143 9.93 10.19 -5.51
C ILE A 143 10.23 8.73 -5.88
N SER A 144 9.54 8.21 -6.90
CA SER A 144 9.75 6.85 -7.40
C SER A 144 9.56 6.80 -8.92
N LYS A 145 10.36 5.96 -9.58
CA LYS A 145 10.19 5.60 -11.00
C LYS A 145 9.14 4.50 -11.19
N ASN A 146 8.72 3.87 -10.09
CA ASN A 146 7.86 2.70 -10.08
C ASN A 146 6.40 3.10 -9.83
N THR A 147 5.84 3.87 -10.76
CA THR A 147 4.46 4.38 -10.69
C THR A 147 3.57 3.82 -11.79
N HIS A 148 4.06 2.85 -12.56
CA HIS A 148 3.27 2.21 -13.60
C HIS A 148 2.11 1.43 -12.98
N GLY A 149 0.89 1.67 -13.49
CA GLY A 149 -0.30 0.95 -13.09
C GLY A 149 -0.91 1.40 -11.76
N THR A 150 -0.47 2.53 -11.19
CA THR A 150 -1.06 3.12 -9.98
C THR A 150 -2.56 3.36 -10.13
N GLY A 151 -2.99 3.98 -11.24
CA GLY A 151 -4.41 4.22 -11.55
C GLY A 151 -5.25 2.94 -11.63
N CYS A 152 -4.84 1.97 -12.45
CA CYS A 152 -5.53 0.68 -12.57
C CYS A 152 -5.60 -0.06 -11.22
N SER A 153 -4.53 -0.02 -10.44
CA SER A 153 -4.46 -0.67 -9.13
C SER A 153 -5.37 0.00 -8.12
N LEU A 154 -5.43 1.34 -8.13
CA LEU A 154 -6.33 2.13 -7.29
C LEU A 154 -7.80 1.77 -7.59
N ALA A 155 -8.20 1.85 -8.86
CA ALA A 155 -9.57 1.53 -9.28
C ALA A 155 -9.96 0.08 -8.96
N SER A 156 -9.04 -0.87 -9.19
CA SER A 156 -9.27 -2.30 -8.87
C SER A 156 -9.40 -2.52 -7.37
N ALA A 157 -8.56 -1.87 -6.56
CA ALA A 157 -8.64 -1.96 -5.10
C ALA A 157 -9.93 -1.34 -4.55
N ILE A 158 -10.40 -0.23 -5.13
CA ILE A 158 -11.72 0.35 -4.78
C ILE A 158 -12.83 -0.64 -5.11
N ALA A 159 -12.83 -1.19 -6.33
CA ALA A 159 -13.85 -2.15 -6.77
C ALA A 159 -13.90 -3.39 -5.87
N ALA A 160 -12.73 -3.94 -5.50
CA ALA A 160 -12.63 -5.07 -4.58
C ALA A 160 -13.19 -4.74 -3.19
N ASN A 161 -12.87 -3.55 -2.63
CA ASN A 161 -13.40 -3.15 -1.33
C ASN A 161 -14.92 -2.90 -1.35
N LEU A 162 -15.45 -2.29 -2.42
CA LEU A 162 -16.90 -2.12 -2.62
C LEU A 162 -17.61 -3.48 -2.73
N ALA A 163 -17.03 -4.43 -3.47
CA ALA A 163 -17.57 -5.78 -3.59
C ALA A 163 -17.61 -6.55 -2.24
N LEU A 164 -16.70 -6.22 -1.31
CA LEU A 164 -16.71 -6.71 0.07
C LEU A 164 -17.72 -5.98 0.98
N GLY A 165 -18.54 -5.07 0.43
CA GLY A 165 -19.55 -4.31 1.18
C GLY A 165 -18.99 -3.10 1.94
N SER A 166 -17.77 -2.66 1.65
CA SER A 166 -17.25 -1.43 2.26
C SER A 166 -17.95 -0.20 1.68
N GLY A 167 -18.29 0.78 2.53
CA GLY A 167 -18.75 2.09 2.05
C GLY A 167 -17.67 2.83 1.24
N MET A 168 -18.08 3.71 0.33
CA MET A 168 -17.20 4.39 -0.65
C MET A 168 -15.96 5.03 -0.02
N LYS A 169 -16.14 5.88 1.01
CA LYS A 169 -15.02 6.52 1.72
C LYS A 169 -14.00 5.52 2.26
N ARG A 170 -14.46 4.40 2.83
CA ARG A 170 -13.58 3.36 3.35
C ARG A 170 -12.89 2.60 2.22
N ALA A 171 -13.62 2.27 1.15
CA ALA A 171 -13.08 1.57 -0.01
C ALA A 171 -11.95 2.39 -0.67
N VAL A 172 -12.18 3.68 -0.88
CA VAL A 172 -11.18 4.62 -1.40
C VAL A 172 -9.99 4.73 -0.46
N GLY A 173 -10.21 4.97 0.83
CA GLY A 173 -9.10 5.09 1.79
C GLY A 173 -8.23 3.83 1.89
N SER A 174 -8.83 2.64 1.79
CA SER A 174 -8.07 1.38 1.73
C SER A 174 -7.27 1.25 0.43
N ALA A 175 -7.85 1.67 -0.71
CA ALA A 175 -7.19 1.62 -2.00
C ALA A 175 -6.01 2.60 -2.10
N VAL A 176 -6.15 3.83 -1.59
CA VAL A 176 -5.06 4.82 -1.53
C VAL A 176 -3.88 4.26 -0.74
N ARG A 177 -4.13 3.70 0.46
CA ARG A 177 -3.09 3.07 1.28
C ARG A 177 -2.43 1.86 0.60
N PHE A 178 -3.21 1.06 -0.13
CA PHE A 178 -2.69 -0.08 -0.89
C PHE A 178 -1.72 0.39 -1.98
N VAL A 179 -2.10 1.41 -2.75
CA VAL A 179 -1.22 1.95 -3.81
C VAL A 179 0.02 2.63 -3.21
N GLU A 180 -0.14 3.42 -2.15
CA GLU A 180 0.97 4.07 -1.45
C GLU A 180 2.00 3.05 -0.96
N ALA A 181 1.55 1.99 -0.26
CA ALA A 181 2.42 0.92 0.20
C ALA A 181 3.08 0.18 -0.97
N GLY A 182 2.35 -0.04 -2.07
CA GLY A 182 2.87 -0.63 -3.29
C GLY A 182 3.99 0.21 -3.92
N ILE A 183 3.89 1.54 -3.89
CA ILE A 183 4.96 2.43 -4.37
C ILE A 183 6.16 2.37 -3.42
N LYS A 184 5.93 2.49 -2.10
CA LYS A 184 6.99 2.48 -1.06
C LYS A 184 7.81 1.19 -1.05
N THR A 185 7.17 0.06 -1.35
CA THR A 185 7.81 -1.28 -1.33
C THR A 185 8.10 -1.82 -2.73
N SER A 186 8.00 -0.96 -3.75
CA SER A 186 8.34 -1.34 -5.12
C SER A 186 9.81 -1.72 -5.25
N ILE A 187 10.09 -2.62 -6.19
CA ILE A 187 11.44 -3.01 -6.57
C ILE A 187 11.65 -2.64 -8.03
N ASP A 188 12.87 -2.22 -8.37
CA ASP A 188 13.21 -1.86 -9.74
C ASP A 188 13.20 -3.12 -10.62
N LEU A 189 12.30 -3.13 -11.60
CA LEU A 189 12.18 -4.19 -12.59
C LEU A 189 12.51 -3.65 -13.98
N GLY A 190 13.59 -4.18 -14.55
CA GLY A 190 14.08 -3.73 -15.86
C GLY A 190 14.73 -2.35 -15.82
N LYS A 191 14.65 -1.61 -16.94
CA LYS A 191 15.31 -0.30 -17.12
C LYS A 191 14.34 0.87 -17.32
N GLY A 192 13.03 0.60 -17.41
CA GLY A 192 11.98 1.59 -17.68
C GLY A 192 11.20 1.99 -16.42
N SER A 193 9.99 2.52 -16.63
CA SER A 193 9.04 2.77 -15.52
C SER A 193 8.57 1.46 -14.92
N GLY A 194 8.90 1.21 -13.66
CA GLY A 194 8.56 -0.04 -13.00
C GLY A 194 7.11 -0.08 -12.46
N PRO A 195 6.59 -1.28 -12.17
CA PRO A 195 5.30 -1.45 -11.52
C PRO A 195 5.40 -1.19 -10.01
N ILE A 196 4.25 -0.91 -9.39
CA ILE A 196 4.13 -0.97 -7.92
C ILE A 196 4.22 -2.42 -7.42
N ASN A 197 4.53 -2.63 -6.14
CA ASN A 197 4.50 -3.94 -5.51
C ASN A 197 3.08 -4.29 -4.99
N HIS A 198 2.29 -5.04 -5.77
CA HIS A 198 0.95 -5.51 -5.35
C HIS A 198 0.97 -6.51 -4.19
N PHE A 199 2.12 -7.12 -3.91
CA PHE A 199 2.29 -8.18 -2.92
C PHE A 199 2.81 -7.66 -1.57
N HIS A 200 2.84 -6.33 -1.37
CA HIS A 200 3.40 -5.69 -0.17
C HIS A 200 2.76 -6.15 1.16
N SER A 201 1.56 -6.74 1.11
CA SER A 201 0.84 -7.29 2.27
C SER A 201 0.84 -8.82 2.33
N ILE A 202 1.54 -9.50 1.42
CA ILE A 202 1.65 -10.96 1.39
C ILE A 202 3.01 -11.37 1.96
N CYS A 203 2.99 -12.15 3.04
CA CYS A 203 4.19 -12.73 3.61
C CYS A 203 4.36 -14.16 3.06
N SER A 204 5.44 -14.40 2.33
CA SER A 204 5.89 -15.75 2.02
C SER A 204 7.02 -16.12 2.96
N MET A 205 6.93 -17.30 3.58
CA MET A 205 8.01 -17.80 4.42
C MET A 205 9.17 -18.23 3.50
N PRO A 206 10.41 -17.77 3.75
CA PRO A 206 11.56 -18.10 2.89
C PRO A 206 12.10 -19.52 3.13
N PHE A 207 11.35 -20.37 3.83
CA PHE A 207 11.73 -21.72 4.21
C PHE A 207 10.52 -22.65 4.27
N ALA A 208 10.77 -23.95 4.05
CA ALA A 208 9.73 -24.97 4.17
C ALA A 208 9.28 -25.15 5.63
N PRO A 209 8.00 -25.48 5.89
CA PRO A 209 7.52 -25.79 7.24
C PRO A 209 8.42 -26.81 7.95
N GLY A 210 8.76 -26.51 9.21
CA GLY A 210 9.68 -27.36 10.01
C GLY A 210 11.18 -27.15 9.75
N ARG A 211 11.57 -26.32 8.77
CA ARG A 211 12.99 -26.06 8.42
C ARG A 211 13.53 -24.72 8.92
N PHE A 212 12.86 -24.09 9.89
CA PHE A 212 13.26 -22.78 10.41
C PHE A 212 14.70 -22.74 10.93
N LEU A 213 15.11 -23.72 11.75
CA LEU A 213 16.46 -23.76 12.32
C LEU A 213 17.53 -23.92 11.22
N GLU A 214 17.31 -24.83 10.27
CA GLU A 214 18.21 -25.02 9.13
C GLU A 214 18.35 -23.73 8.31
N TYR A 215 17.24 -23.06 8.04
CA TYR A 215 17.26 -21.78 7.33
C TYR A 215 18.04 -20.70 8.09
N VAL A 216 17.73 -20.49 9.37
CA VAL A 216 18.36 -19.42 10.17
C VAL A 216 19.86 -19.67 10.35
N LEU A 217 20.28 -20.90 10.61
CA LEU A 217 21.70 -21.21 10.83
C LEU A 217 22.55 -21.13 9.55
N ASN A 218 21.92 -21.27 8.38
CA ASN A 218 22.60 -21.16 7.08
C ASN A 218 22.61 -19.73 6.51
N ARG A 219 21.91 -18.78 7.14
CA ARG A 219 21.90 -17.38 6.70
C ARG A 219 23.31 -16.77 6.73
N PRO A 220 23.77 -16.10 5.66
CA PRO A 220 25.11 -15.51 5.61
C PRO A 220 25.40 -14.49 6.71
N ASP A 221 24.36 -13.76 7.16
CA ASP A 221 24.44 -12.75 8.21
C ASP A 221 24.34 -13.34 9.63
N VAL A 222 23.88 -14.59 9.78
CA VAL A 222 23.74 -15.27 11.09
C VAL A 222 24.90 -16.23 11.34
N ARG A 223 25.32 -16.97 10.32
CA ARG A 223 26.31 -18.07 10.44
C ARG A 223 27.61 -17.64 11.13
N PRO A 224 28.24 -16.49 10.82
CA PRO A 224 29.46 -16.07 11.51
C PRO A 224 29.25 -15.83 13.01
N VAL A 225 28.15 -15.17 13.37
CA VAL A 225 27.79 -14.88 14.77
C VAL A 225 27.50 -16.16 15.53
N TRP A 226 26.77 -17.10 14.91
CA TRP A 226 26.49 -18.41 15.49
C TRP A 226 27.77 -19.18 15.78
N VAL A 227 28.72 -19.23 14.83
CA VAL A 227 30.01 -19.91 15.03
C VAL A 227 30.81 -19.27 16.16
N GLN A 228 30.88 -17.93 16.20
CA GLN A 228 31.56 -17.20 17.28
C GLN A 228 30.94 -17.50 18.65
N PHE A 229 29.60 -17.58 18.71
CA PHE A 229 28.87 -17.91 19.93
C PHE A 229 29.13 -19.36 20.38
N THR A 230 29.00 -20.36 19.51
CA THR A 230 29.13 -21.78 19.90
C THR A 230 30.56 -22.26 20.07
N HIS A 231 31.55 -21.57 19.46
CA HIS A 231 32.98 -21.89 19.58
C HIS A 231 33.73 -20.87 20.43
N HIS A 232 33.03 -20.17 21.32
CA HIS A 232 33.64 -19.16 22.19
C HIS A 232 34.66 -19.79 23.14
N ASP A 233 35.81 -19.13 23.33
CA ASP A 233 36.92 -19.69 24.11
C ASP A 233 36.59 -19.88 25.59
N PHE A 234 35.61 -19.13 26.10
CA PHE A 234 35.05 -19.36 27.44
C PHE A 234 34.50 -20.80 27.60
N VAL A 235 33.70 -21.27 26.64
CA VAL A 235 33.08 -22.61 26.69
C VAL A 235 34.14 -23.69 26.50
N LYS A 236 35.11 -23.47 25.59
CA LYS A 236 36.24 -24.37 25.41
C LYS A 236 37.06 -24.49 26.69
N GLY A 237 37.41 -23.36 27.30
CA GLY A 237 38.18 -23.29 28.53
C GLY A 237 37.47 -23.93 29.72
N LEU A 238 36.13 -23.80 29.78
CA LEU A 238 35.32 -24.49 30.78
C LEU A 238 35.38 -26.01 30.57
N GLY A 239 35.22 -26.48 29.33
CA GLY A 239 35.29 -27.89 28.98
C GLY A 239 36.68 -28.53 29.18
N SER A 240 37.77 -27.77 28.99
CA SER A 240 39.14 -28.22 29.22
C SER A 240 39.65 -27.99 30.64
N GLY A 241 38.88 -27.33 31.51
CA GLY A 241 39.29 -26.97 32.87
C GLY A 241 40.38 -25.89 32.95
N THR A 242 40.60 -25.14 31.88
CA THR A 242 41.62 -24.07 31.81
C THR A 242 41.05 -22.67 32.01
N LEU A 243 39.74 -22.54 32.21
CA LEU A 243 39.08 -21.26 32.42
C LEU A 243 39.49 -20.65 33.79
N PRO A 244 39.89 -19.36 33.84
CA PRO A 244 40.16 -18.69 35.10
C PRO A 244 38.93 -18.66 36.01
N LEU A 245 39.12 -19.00 37.28
CA LEU A 245 38.03 -19.07 38.28
C LEU A 245 37.25 -17.75 38.40
N GLU A 246 37.94 -16.61 38.36
CA GLU A 246 37.28 -15.30 38.46
C GLU A 246 36.40 -14.99 37.25
N SER A 247 36.81 -15.41 36.05
CA SER A 247 35.97 -15.29 34.84
C SER A 247 34.70 -16.14 34.98
N PHE A 248 34.80 -17.33 35.56
CA PHE A 248 33.64 -18.20 35.82
C PHE A 248 32.70 -17.60 36.87
N LYS A 249 33.22 -17.10 38.00
CA LYS A 249 32.41 -16.44 39.02
C LYS A 249 31.67 -15.22 38.47
N ASN A 250 32.37 -14.38 37.70
CA ASN A 250 31.76 -13.21 37.06
C ASN A 250 30.65 -13.61 36.08
N TYR A 251 30.86 -14.68 35.30
CA TYR A 251 29.81 -15.24 34.46
C TYR A 251 28.58 -15.64 35.28
N LEU A 252 28.72 -16.38 36.38
CA LEU A 252 27.58 -16.80 37.22
C LEU A 252 26.79 -15.62 37.77
N VAL A 253 27.46 -14.55 38.22
CA VAL A 253 26.78 -13.33 38.69
C VAL A 253 25.97 -12.67 37.58
N GLN A 254 26.55 -12.57 36.36
CA GLN A 254 25.85 -12.00 35.22
C GLN A 254 24.71 -12.91 34.72
N ASP A 255 24.91 -14.22 34.72
CA ASP A 255 23.93 -15.21 34.28
C ASP A 255 22.69 -15.20 35.20
N TYR A 256 22.88 -15.05 36.52
CA TYR A 256 21.77 -14.86 37.46
C TYR A 256 20.91 -13.63 37.13
N LEU A 257 21.56 -12.49 36.85
CA LEU A 257 20.86 -11.26 36.47
C LEU A 257 20.14 -11.45 35.12
N TYR A 258 20.82 -12.05 34.14
CA TYR A 258 20.26 -12.38 32.83
C TYR A 258 19.03 -13.28 32.95
N LEU A 259 19.10 -14.36 33.72
CA LEU A 259 18.02 -15.33 33.89
C LEU A 259 16.74 -14.69 34.47
N THR A 260 16.88 -13.68 35.32
CA THR A 260 15.73 -12.89 35.81
C THR A 260 15.01 -12.18 34.67
N HIS A 261 15.75 -11.56 33.74
CA HIS A 261 15.18 -10.90 32.57
C HIS A 261 14.71 -11.89 31.50
N PHE A 262 15.41 -13.01 31.35
CA PHE A 262 15.03 -14.11 30.47
C PHE A 262 13.70 -14.72 30.88
N ALA A 263 13.47 -14.92 32.19
CA ALA A 263 12.19 -15.38 32.75
C ALA A 263 11.03 -14.46 32.38
N ARG A 264 11.21 -13.14 32.60
CA ARG A 264 10.20 -12.11 32.26
C ARG A 264 9.89 -12.08 30.77
N SER A 265 10.93 -12.20 29.93
CA SER A 265 10.78 -12.20 28.47
C SER A 265 10.02 -13.43 27.98
N ASN A 266 10.29 -14.61 28.54
CA ASN A 266 9.53 -15.82 28.24
C ASN A 266 8.08 -15.74 28.73
N ALA A 267 7.81 -15.15 29.89
CA ALA A 267 6.43 -14.92 30.35
C ALA A 267 5.64 -14.01 29.38
N LEU A 268 6.28 -12.96 28.84
CA LEU A 268 5.69 -12.11 27.80
C LEU A 268 5.48 -12.86 26.48
N ALA A 269 6.37 -13.79 26.13
CA ALA A 269 6.20 -14.66 24.97
C ALA A 269 5.02 -15.63 25.16
N SER A 270 4.90 -16.25 26.34
CA SER A 270 3.75 -17.07 26.73
C SER A 270 2.44 -16.30 26.62
N TYR A 271 2.37 -15.05 27.09
CA TYR A 271 1.18 -14.21 26.95
C TYR A 271 0.72 -14.03 25.49
N LYS A 272 1.64 -14.06 24.52
CA LYS A 272 1.33 -13.96 23.08
C LYS A 272 0.96 -15.30 22.44
N GLY A 273 1.01 -16.40 23.19
CA GLY A 273 0.60 -17.72 22.74
C GLY A 273 -0.89 -17.74 22.35
N ARG A 274 -1.23 -18.48 21.30
CA ARG A 274 -2.61 -18.55 20.77
C ARG A 274 -3.45 -19.64 21.42
N ASN A 275 -2.84 -20.57 22.14
CA ASN A 275 -3.49 -21.71 22.79
C ASN A 275 -2.71 -22.18 24.03
N MET A 276 -3.37 -22.95 24.90
CA MET A 276 -2.79 -23.40 26.16
C MET A 276 -1.55 -24.28 25.98
N GLU A 277 -1.50 -25.09 24.92
CA GLU A 277 -0.35 -25.95 24.62
C GLU A 277 0.91 -25.12 24.31
N SER A 278 0.79 -24.09 23.47
CA SER A 278 1.91 -23.18 23.16
C SER A 278 2.37 -22.39 24.39
N ILE A 279 1.44 -21.96 25.25
CA ILE A 279 1.74 -21.26 26.50
C ILE A 279 2.53 -22.18 27.45
N ALA A 280 2.07 -23.43 27.60
CA ALA A 280 2.72 -24.45 28.42
C ALA A 280 4.11 -24.81 27.89
N ALA A 281 4.28 -24.94 26.57
CA ALA A 281 5.57 -25.22 25.94
C ALA A 281 6.61 -24.13 26.26
N VAL A 282 6.25 -22.85 26.13
CA VAL A 282 7.13 -21.72 26.51
C VAL A 282 7.42 -21.73 28.02
N GLY A 283 6.40 -22.03 28.85
CA GLY A 283 6.58 -22.16 30.30
C GLY A 283 7.53 -23.31 30.69
N SER A 284 7.48 -24.44 29.97
CA SER A 284 8.34 -25.60 30.22
C SER A 284 9.80 -25.37 29.84
N THR A 285 10.07 -24.52 28.85
CA THR A 285 11.43 -24.12 28.45
C THR A 285 12.18 -23.44 29.60
N HIS A 286 11.45 -22.80 30.51
CA HIS A 286 12.02 -22.18 31.70
C HIS A 286 12.49 -23.22 32.73
N LEU A 287 11.69 -24.26 32.98
CA LEU A 287 11.96 -25.27 34.01
C LEU A 287 13.17 -26.14 33.70
N SER A 288 13.44 -26.43 32.42
CA SER A 288 14.58 -27.25 31.99
C SER A 288 15.95 -26.58 32.12
N ILE A 289 16.00 -25.28 32.45
CA ILE A 289 17.26 -24.54 32.69
C ILE A 289 17.65 -24.59 34.18
N TYR A 290 16.71 -24.91 35.08
CA TYR A 290 16.91 -24.92 36.53
C TYR A 290 17.07 -26.32 37.16
N VAL A 291 17.09 -27.39 36.35
CA VAL A 291 17.29 -28.79 36.79
C VAL A 291 18.46 -29.38 36.03
#